data_AF-A0A6L8UAP2-F1
#
_entry.id   AF-A0A6L8UAP2-F1
#
_cell.length_a   1.000
_cell.length_b   1.000
_cell.length_c   1.000
_cell.angle_alpha   90.00
_cell.angle_beta   90.00
_cell.angle_gamma   90.00
#
_symmetry.space_group_name_H-M   'P 1'
#
loop_
_entity.id
_entity.type
_entity.pdbx_description
1 polymer ?
#
loop_
_entity_poly.entity_id
_entity_poly.type
_entity_poly.pdbx_seq_one_letter_code
_entity_poly.pdbx_strand_id
1 'polypeptide(L)'
;MKAKHLTNARLALCILAFTLLVSCSKSDTSPNMEANKDLMSIMDDYYLWYDKMPSVKYENYYSPNELLEALRYRELDKWSYITTRQEIEAYYDDAQFIGFGIG
;
A
#
# COMPACT_ATOMS: atom_id res chain seq x y z
N MET A 1 1.39 7.27 54.83
CA MET A 1 1.29 7.80 53.46
C MET A 1 2.29 7.18 52.45
N LYS A 2 2.93 6.03 52.72
CA LYS A 2 3.95 5.42 51.83
C LYS A 2 3.43 4.29 50.91
N ALA A 3 2.31 3.65 51.27
CA ALA A 3 1.79 2.48 50.56
C ALA A 3 1.20 2.80 49.18
N LYS A 4 0.54 3.95 49.01
CA LYS A 4 -0.08 4.35 47.72
C LYS A 4 0.94 4.62 46.61
N HIS A 5 2.10 5.19 46.97
CA HIS A 5 3.18 5.44 46.02
C HIS A 5 3.84 4.15 45.51
N LEU A 6 3.89 3.11 46.36
CA LEU A 6 4.47 1.81 46.00
C LEU A 6 3.54 0.99 45.08
N THR A 7 2.21 1.07 45.26
CA THR A 7 1.23 0.47 44.34
C THR A 7 1.17 1.19 43.00
N ASN A 8 1.25 2.53 42.98
CA ASN A 8 1.26 3.31 41.74
C ASN A 8 2.54 3.10 40.93
N ALA A 9 3.68 2.91 41.61
CA ALA A 9 4.95 2.56 40.97
C ALA A 9 4.90 1.15 40.33
N ARG A 10 4.23 0.19 40.98
CA ARG A 10 4.01 -1.16 40.41
C ARG A 10 3.07 -1.14 39.21
N LEU A 11 1.98 -0.35 39.28
CA LEU A 11 1.04 -0.19 38.18
C LEU A 11 1.71 0.47 36.96
N ALA A 12 2.51 1.51 37.19
CA ALA A 12 3.29 2.17 36.13
C ALA A 12 4.34 1.22 35.50
N LEU A 13 4.99 0.38 36.30
CA LEU A 13 5.95 -0.62 35.82
C LEU A 13 5.26 -1.69 34.95
N CYS A 14 4.05 -2.11 35.30
CA CYS A 14 3.27 -3.05 34.50
C CYS A 14 2.81 -2.44 33.17
N ILE A 15 2.41 -1.17 33.14
CA ILE A 15 2.02 -0.46 31.91
C ILE A 15 3.23 -0.32 30.97
N LEU A 16 4.40 0.04 31.51
CA LEU A 16 5.64 0.15 30.73
C LEU A 16 6.10 -1.22 30.18
N ALA A 17 5.89 -2.30 30.94
CA ALA A 17 6.18 -3.66 30.46
C ALA A 17 5.21 -4.11 29.36
N PHE A 18 3.95 -3.70 29.41
CA PHE A 18 2.95 -4.03 28.39
C PHE A 18 3.21 -3.33 27.05
N THR A 19 3.78 -2.12 27.08
CA THR A 19 4.14 -1.39 25.84
C THR A 19 5.29 -2.05 25.05
N LEU A 20 6.11 -2.90 25.67
CA LEU A 20 7.24 -3.56 25.01
C LEU A 20 6.83 -4.84 24.26
N LEU A 21 5.64 -5.38 24.50
CA LEU A 21 5.16 -6.62 23.87
C LEU A 21 4.41 -6.36 22.56
N VAL A 22 4.09 -5.10 22.23
CA VAL A 22 3.51 -4.71 20.94
C VAL A 22 4.64 -4.41 19.94
N SER A 23 5.60 -5.34 19.82
CA SER A 23 6.63 -5.28 18.77
C SER A 23 6.10 -6.03 17.56
N CYS A 24 5.72 -5.29 16.52
CA CYS A 24 5.26 -5.85 15.26
C CYS A 24 6.46 -6.47 14.50
N SER A 25 6.45 -7.79 14.32
CA SER A 25 7.43 -8.50 13.50
C SER A 25 7.12 -8.24 12.02
N LYS A 26 7.95 -7.43 11.35
CA LYS A 26 7.93 -7.38 9.88
C LYS A 26 8.38 -8.75 9.37
N SER A 27 7.57 -9.42 8.57
CA SER A 27 8.00 -10.62 7.84
C SER A 27 9.09 -10.24 6.84
N ASP A 28 10.05 -11.14 6.59
CA ASP A 28 11.20 -10.95 5.69
C ASP A 28 10.83 -10.92 4.18
N THR A 29 9.62 -10.44 3.86
CA THR A 29 9.12 -10.33 2.51
C THR A 29 9.71 -9.08 1.86
N SER A 30 10.24 -9.22 0.64
CA SER A 30 10.80 -8.06 -0.07
C SER A 30 9.69 -7.04 -0.37
N PRO A 31 10.00 -5.73 -0.37
CA PRO A 31 8.99 -4.71 -0.69
C PRO A 31 8.26 -4.94 -2.01
N ASN A 32 8.95 -5.45 -3.04
CA ASN A 32 8.34 -5.79 -4.32
C ASN A 32 7.38 -6.97 -4.22
N MET A 33 7.69 -7.98 -3.39
CA MET A 33 6.80 -9.13 -3.21
C MET A 33 5.49 -8.72 -2.53
N GLU A 34 5.55 -7.82 -1.55
CA GLU A 34 4.36 -7.25 -0.91
C GLU A 34 3.57 -6.38 -1.90
N ALA A 35 4.24 -5.50 -2.63
CA ALA A 35 3.60 -4.67 -3.66
C ALA A 35 2.97 -5.49 -4.80
N ASN A 36 3.58 -6.62 -5.19
CA ASN A 36 3.03 -7.53 -6.19
C ASN A 36 1.73 -8.18 -5.69
N LYS A 37 1.71 -8.60 -4.42
CA LYS A 37 0.52 -9.17 -3.78
C LYS A 37 -0.61 -8.15 -3.72
N ASP A 38 -0.30 -6.93 -3.29
CA ASP A 38 -1.29 -5.85 -3.20
C ASP A 38 -1.82 -5.47 -4.59
N LEU A 39 -0.94 -5.38 -5.59
CA LEU A 39 -1.33 -5.13 -6.98
C LEU A 39 -2.27 -6.23 -7.49
N MET A 40 -1.98 -7.50 -7.24
CA MET A 40 -2.87 -8.60 -7.63
C MET A 40 -4.25 -8.44 -7.01
N SER A 41 -4.34 -8.10 -5.72
CA SER A 41 -5.63 -7.87 -5.04
C SER A 41 -6.38 -6.69 -5.66
N ILE A 42 -5.72 -5.56 -5.89
CA ILE A 42 -6.33 -4.37 -6.49
C ILE A 42 -6.85 -4.70 -7.90
N MET A 43 -6.08 -5.45 -8.68
CA MET A 43 -6.47 -5.83 -10.03
C MET A 43 -7.68 -6.78 -10.01
N ASP A 44 -7.76 -7.73 -9.08
CA ASP A 44 -8.92 -8.62 -8.95
C ASP A 44 -10.19 -7.85 -8.53
N ASP A 45 -10.05 -6.91 -7.59
CA ASP A 45 -11.19 -6.19 -7.00
C ASP A 45 -11.72 -5.03 -7.87
N TYR A 46 -10.83 -4.34 -8.59
CA TYR A 46 -11.14 -3.04 -9.21
C TYR A 46 -10.82 -2.93 -10.70
N TYR A 47 -10.09 -3.88 -11.29
CA TYR A 47 -9.75 -3.76 -12.69
C TYR A 47 -10.98 -3.89 -13.58
N LEU A 48 -11.18 -2.92 -14.48
CA LEU A 48 -12.35 -2.88 -15.36
C LEU A 48 -12.51 -4.16 -16.20
N TRP A 49 -11.39 -4.79 -16.58
CA TRP A 49 -11.35 -6.02 -17.39
C TRP A 49 -10.86 -7.23 -16.58
N TYR A 50 -11.22 -7.32 -15.30
CA TYR A 50 -10.81 -8.42 -14.42
C TYR A 50 -11.12 -9.81 -15.01
N ASP A 51 -12.22 -9.95 -15.76
CA ASP A 51 -12.64 -11.17 -16.44
C ASP A 51 -11.75 -11.59 -17.61
N LYS A 52 -10.85 -10.70 -18.06
CA LYS A 52 -9.86 -10.94 -19.13
C LYS A 52 -8.44 -11.11 -18.61
N MET A 53 -8.21 -10.95 -17.31
CA MET A 53 -6.88 -11.09 -16.73
C MET A 53 -6.37 -12.52 -16.89
N PRO A 54 -5.11 -12.72 -17.31
CA PRO A 54 -4.51 -14.04 -17.33
C PRO A 54 -4.27 -14.56 -15.91
N SER A 55 -4.40 -15.87 -15.73
CA SER A 55 -4.07 -16.51 -14.44
C SER A 55 -2.56 -16.64 -14.29
N VAL A 56 -1.97 -15.79 -13.45
CA VAL A 56 -0.53 -15.77 -13.14
C VAL A 56 -0.30 -15.69 -11.63
N LYS A 57 0.91 -16.06 -11.19
CA LYS A 57 1.32 -15.98 -9.78
C LYS A 57 2.17 -14.73 -9.57
N TYR A 58 1.80 -13.90 -8.60
CA TYR A 58 2.45 -12.61 -8.36
C TYR A 58 3.91 -12.78 -7.88
N GLU A 59 4.25 -13.94 -7.32
CA GLU A 59 5.58 -14.29 -6.83
C GLU A 59 6.60 -14.51 -7.96
N ASN A 60 6.12 -14.72 -9.19
CA ASN A 60 6.99 -14.99 -10.34
C ASN A 60 7.55 -13.72 -11.00
N TYR A 61 7.18 -12.53 -10.53
CA TYR A 61 7.55 -11.25 -11.13
C TYR A 61 8.50 -10.48 -10.22
N TYR A 62 9.53 -9.86 -10.79
CA TYR A 62 10.54 -9.16 -10.00
C TYR A 62 10.01 -7.83 -9.44
N SER A 63 9.06 -7.20 -10.14
CA SER A 63 8.49 -5.91 -9.77
C SER A 63 7.00 -5.80 -10.08
N PRO A 64 6.29 -4.86 -9.42
CA PRO A 64 4.88 -4.58 -9.71
C PRO A 64 4.64 -4.13 -11.14
N ASN A 65 5.58 -3.41 -11.76
CA ASN A 65 5.47 -3.00 -13.16
C ASN A 65 5.44 -4.19 -14.12
N GLU A 66 6.30 -5.19 -13.90
CA GLU A 66 6.31 -6.42 -14.71
C GLU A 66 5.01 -7.20 -14.52
N LEU A 67 4.53 -7.30 -13.28
CA LEU A 67 3.26 -7.97 -12.98
C LEU A 67 2.08 -7.24 -13.64
N LEU A 68 2.03 -5.90 -13.54
CA LEU A 68 0.97 -5.10 -14.18
C LEU A 68 0.93 -5.37 -15.69
N GLU A 69 2.08 -5.33 -16.37
CA GLU A 69 2.13 -5.60 -17.81
C GLU A 69 1.68 -7.02 -18.17
N ALA A 70 1.89 -8.00 -17.29
CA ALA A 70 1.40 -9.35 -17.47
C ALA A 70 -0.11 -9.48 -17.23
N LEU A 71 -0.68 -8.72 -16.30
CA LEU A 71 -2.10 -8.81 -15.93
C LEU A 71 -3.02 -8.05 -16.90
N ARG A 72 -2.55 -6.93 -17.47
CA ARG A 72 -3.40 -6.02 -18.26
C ARG A 72 -3.95 -6.65 -19.53
N TYR A 73 -5.21 -6.38 -19.82
CA TYR A 73 -5.83 -6.70 -21.11
C TYR A 73 -5.39 -5.69 -22.18
N ARG A 74 -4.22 -5.92 -22.76
CA ARG A 74 -3.50 -4.97 -23.64
C ARG A 74 -4.26 -4.54 -24.90
N GLU A 75 -5.28 -5.30 -25.30
CA GLU A 75 -6.12 -4.95 -26.44
C GLU A 75 -6.82 -3.60 -26.22
N LEU A 76 -7.41 -3.40 -25.03
CA LEU A 76 -8.20 -2.21 -24.71
C LEU A 76 -7.55 -1.31 -23.66
N ASP A 77 -6.78 -1.86 -22.74
CA ASP A 77 -6.21 -1.07 -21.65
C ASP A 77 -5.04 -0.21 -22.13
N LYS A 78 -5.26 1.12 -22.16
CA LYS A 78 -4.24 2.15 -22.42
C LYS A 78 -3.99 3.06 -21.22
N TRP A 79 -4.66 2.83 -20.09
CA TRP A 79 -4.73 3.80 -18.98
C TRP A 79 -4.19 3.27 -17.66
N SER A 80 -4.04 1.96 -17.48
CA SER A 80 -3.43 1.44 -16.25
C SER A 80 -1.92 1.65 -16.28
N TYR A 81 -1.39 2.27 -15.24
CA TYR A 81 0.05 2.46 -15.05
C TYR A 81 0.39 2.52 -13.57
N ILE A 82 1.66 2.29 -13.25
CA ILE A 82 2.24 2.50 -11.93
C ILE A 82 3.20 3.68 -12.04
N THR A 83 3.16 4.57 -11.06
CA THR A 83 4.02 5.75 -10.96
C THR A 83 4.38 5.96 -9.50
N THR A 84 5.40 6.77 -9.26
CA THR A 84 5.80 7.15 -7.91
C THR A 84 4.90 8.26 -7.38
N ARG A 85 4.86 8.36 -6.05
CA ARG A 85 4.16 9.47 -5.38
C ARG A 85 4.73 10.82 -5.82
N GLN A 86 6.05 10.90 -5.95
CA GLN A 86 6.76 12.12 -6.35
C GLN A 86 6.37 12.57 -7.76
N GLU A 87 6.24 11.63 -8.71
CA GLU A 87 5.80 11.94 -10.08
C GLU A 87 4.34 12.43 -10.12
N ILE A 88 3.44 11.82 -9.33
CA ILE A 88 2.06 12.28 -9.19
C ILE A 88 2.00 13.68 -8.57
N GLU A 89 2.72 13.92 -7.48
CA GLU A 89 2.74 15.23 -6.80
C GLU A 89 3.25 16.31 -7.75
N ALA A 90 4.36 16.06 -8.45
CA ALA A 90 4.87 16.99 -9.46
C ALA A 90 3.85 17.27 -10.57
N TYR A 91 3.17 16.24 -11.09
CA TYR A 91 2.17 16.41 -12.14
C TYR A 91 0.99 17.31 -11.72
N TYR A 92 0.50 17.16 -10.48
CA TYR A 92 -0.64 17.93 -9.98
C TYR A 92 -0.26 19.30 -9.43
N ASP A 93 0.92 19.45 -8.82
CA ASP A 93 1.39 20.73 -8.30
C ASP A 93 1.78 21.70 -9.41
N ASP A 94 2.32 21.18 -10.53
CA ASP A 94 2.65 21.99 -11.71
C ASP A 94 1.42 22.26 -12.61
N ALA A 95 0.27 21.63 -12.34
CA ALA A 95 -0.93 21.79 -13.16
C ALA A 95 -1.61 23.14 -12.91
N GLN A 96 -1.56 24.03 -13.91
CA GLN A 96 -2.33 25.28 -13.92
C GLN A 96 -3.80 24.98 -14.28
N PHE A 97 -4.72 25.17 -13.33
CA PHE A 97 -6.16 25.07 -13.60
C PHE A 97 -6.65 26.28 -14.41
N ILE A 98 -7.20 26.05 -15.61
CA ILE A 98 -7.88 27.07 -16.43
C ILE A 98 -9.34 26.67 -16.60
N GLY A 99 -10.25 27.33 -15.89
CA GLY A 99 -11.70 27.12 -15.98
C GLY A 99 -12.39 28.23 -16.77
N PHE A 100 -13.13 27.87 -17.82
CA PHE A 100 -14.06 28.78 -18.50
C PHE A 100 -15.48 28.50 -17.99
N GLY A 101 -16.00 29.35 -17.11
CA GLY A 101 -17.38 29.24 -16.63
C GLY A 101 -18.37 29.75 -17.68
N ILE A 102 -19.47 29.03 -17.88
CA ILE A 102 -20.68 29.56 -18.53
C ILE A 102 -21.73 29.79 -17.44
N GLY A 103 -21.97 31.06 -17.12
CA GLY A 103 -23.04 31.52 -16.23
C GLY A 103 -24.15 32.19 -17.03
#